data_AF-A0A645ID67-F1
#
_entry.id   AF-A0A645ID67-F1
#
_cell.length_a   1.000
_cell.length_b   1.000
_cell.length_c   1.000
_cell.angle_alpha   90.00
_cell.angle_beta   90.00
_cell.angle_gamma   90.00
#
_symmetry.space_group_name_H-M   'P 1'
#
loop_
_entity.id
_entity.type
_entity.pdbx_description
1 polymer ?
#
loop_
_entity_poly.entity_id
_entity_poly.type
_entity_poly.pdbx_seq_one_letter_code
_entity_poly.pdbx_strand_id
1 'polypeptide(L)'
;MLGGVIQALLQAGIQPQAPQERSAAGAFAGRTVAFTGALQSMPRAKGQQAVQALGGTVAKSITKKVNLVIAGEDAGSKLDKARDLGIEIWDEQRFLPSIFLSPALLYWRSTLRTKCCHN
;
A
#
# COMPACT_ATOMS: atom_id res chain seq x y z
N MET A 1 -43.98 -0.54 -21.64
CA MET A 1 -42.99 -1.59 -21.96
C MET A 1 -41.64 -0.95 -22.22
N LEU A 2 -40.88 -0.63 -21.18
CA LEU A 2 -39.53 -0.07 -21.31
C LEU A 2 -38.60 -0.89 -20.41
N GLY A 3 -38.42 -2.17 -20.76
CA GLY A 3 -37.34 -2.99 -20.24
C GLY A 3 -36.10 -2.67 -21.07
N GLY A 4 -35.29 -1.73 -20.59
CA GLY A 4 -34.11 -1.27 -21.31
C GLY A 4 -32.98 -2.30 -21.35
N VAL A 5 -31.92 -1.97 -22.09
CA VAL A 5 -30.69 -2.77 -22.23
C VAL A 5 -30.10 -3.26 -20.90
N ILE A 6 -30.37 -2.56 -19.80
CA ILE A 6 -29.94 -2.95 -18.45
C ILE A 6 -30.58 -4.28 -18.02
N GLN A 7 -31.87 -4.50 -18.27
CA GLN A 7 -32.54 -5.76 -17.93
C GLN A 7 -31.96 -6.95 -18.71
N ALA A 8 -31.62 -6.74 -19.98
CA ALA A 8 -31.03 -7.78 -20.83
C ALA A 8 -29.66 -8.23 -20.31
N LEU A 9 -28.86 -7.28 -19.80
CA LEU A 9 -27.55 -7.59 -19.23
C LEU A 9 -27.67 -8.37 -17.91
N LEU A 10 -28.64 -8.02 -17.05
CA LEU A 10 -28.89 -8.76 -15.80
C LEU A 10 -29.40 -10.19 -16.06
N GLN A 11 -30.28 -10.38 -17.04
CA GLN A 11 -30.78 -11.71 -17.45
C GLN A 11 -29.69 -12.59 -18.08
N ALA A 12 -28.70 -11.97 -18.73
CA ALA A 12 -27.49 -12.64 -19.23
C ALA A 12 -26.48 -12.98 -18.11
N GLY A 13 -26.81 -12.72 -16.84
CA GLY A 13 -25.95 -13.03 -15.69
C GLY A 13 -24.79 -12.05 -15.48
N ILE A 14 -24.81 -10.90 -16.14
CA ILE A 14 -23.76 -9.89 -16.03
C ILE A 14 -24.01 -9.11 -14.74
N GLN A 15 -23.26 -9.45 -13.70
CA GLN A 15 -23.36 -8.78 -12.41
C GLN A 15 -22.52 -7.49 -12.42
N PRO A 16 -23.14 -6.31 -12.28
CA PRO A 16 -22.37 -5.07 -12.13
C PRO A 16 -21.59 -5.16 -10.82
N GLN A 17 -20.27 -5.22 -10.93
CA GLN A 17 -19.42 -5.11 -9.75
C GLN A 17 -19.46 -3.66 -9.30
N ALA A 18 -20.03 -3.42 -8.10
CA ALA A 18 -19.84 -2.15 -7.43
C ALA A 18 -18.33 -1.85 -7.39
N PRO A 19 -17.90 -0.59 -7.59
CA PRO A 19 -16.52 -0.22 -7.34
C PRO A 19 -16.22 -0.66 -5.91
N GLN A 20 -15.39 -1.69 -5.74
CA GLN A 20 -14.84 -1.97 -4.44
C GLN A 20 -14.07 -0.71 -4.09
N GLU A 21 -14.60 0.07 -3.15
CA GLU A 21 -13.86 1.15 -2.54
C GLU A 21 -12.55 0.50 -2.11
N ARG A 22 -11.47 0.86 -2.82
CA ARG A 22 -10.13 0.45 -2.47
C ARG A 22 -9.77 1.22 -1.21
N SER A 23 -10.44 0.92 -0.12
CA SER A 23 -9.82 0.92 1.19
C SER A 23 -8.76 -0.15 1.09
N ALA A 24 -7.65 0.19 0.42
CA ALA A 24 -6.42 -0.49 0.69
C ALA A 24 -6.25 -0.33 2.19
N ALA A 25 -6.60 -1.37 2.95
CA ALA A 25 -5.91 -1.67 4.18
C ALA A 25 -4.45 -1.88 3.75
N GLY A 26 -3.78 -0.78 3.42
CA GLY A 26 -2.45 -0.79 2.88
C GLY A 26 -1.52 -1.26 3.97
N ALA A 27 -0.29 -1.61 3.59
CA ALA A 27 0.72 -2.05 4.54
C ALA A 27 0.95 -1.09 5.73
N PHE A 28 0.46 0.15 5.63
CA PHE A 28 0.62 1.23 6.61
C PHE A 28 -0.68 1.67 7.28
N ALA A 29 -1.82 1.00 7.06
CA ALA A 29 -3.10 1.39 7.63
C ALA A 29 -3.04 1.52 9.16
N GLY A 30 -3.35 2.70 9.69
CA GLY A 30 -3.35 2.99 11.12
C GLY A 30 -1.96 3.10 11.77
N ARG A 31 -0.87 3.05 10.98
CA ARG A 31 0.50 3.21 11.47
C ARG A 31 0.99 4.63 11.24
N THR A 32 1.80 5.14 12.17
CA THR A 32 2.52 6.40 12.00
C THR A 32 3.94 6.15 11.52
N VAL A 33 4.29 6.72 10.37
CA VAL A 33 5.58 6.55 9.70
C VAL A 33 6.37 7.86 9.70
N ALA A 34 7.63 7.84 10.14
CA ALA A 34 8.55 8.97 10.02
C ALA A 34 9.64 8.69 8.97
N PHE A 35 10.10 9.73 8.29
CA PHE A 35 11.19 9.62 7.31
C PHE A 35 12.45 10.29 7.84
N THR A 36 13.58 9.59 7.79
CA THR A 36 14.89 10.13 8.13
C THR A 36 15.87 9.92 6.98
N GLY A 37 16.78 10.88 6.75
CA GLY A 37 17.68 10.88 5.59
C GLY A 37 17.03 11.35 4.28
N ALA A 38 17.81 11.30 3.21
CA ALA A 38 17.37 11.53 1.83
C ALA A 38 17.03 10.20 1.15
N LEU A 39 15.90 10.14 0.45
CA LEU A 39 15.53 8.99 -0.37
C LEU A 39 16.16 9.19 -1.75
N GLN A 40 17.00 8.25 -2.19
CA GLN A 40 17.67 8.31 -3.49
C GLN A 40 16.72 7.89 -4.61
N SER A 41 15.89 6.87 -4.37
CA SER A 41 15.00 6.32 -5.40
C SER A 41 13.74 7.17 -5.65
N MET A 42 13.36 8.06 -4.73
CA MET A 42 12.18 8.89 -4.91
C MET A 42 12.21 10.20 -4.11
N PRO A 43 11.53 11.25 -4.59
CA PRO A 43 11.34 12.45 -3.79
C PRO A 43 10.51 12.15 -2.54
N ARG A 44 10.90 12.72 -1.41
CA ARG A 44 10.25 12.55 -0.11
C ARG A 44 8.73 12.76 -0.17
N ALA A 45 8.28 13.75 -0.93
CA ALA A 45 6.85 14.04 -1.13
C ALA A 45 6.08 12.85 -1.71
N LYS A 46 6.67 12.13 -2.68
CA LYS A 46 6.05 10.95 -3.30
C LYS A 46 5.95 9.79 -2.31
N GLY A 47 6.97 9.59 -1.49
CA GLY A 47 6.93 8.60 -0.39
C GLY A 47 5.86 8.93 0.65
N GLN A 48 5.71 10.20 1.01
CA GLN A 48 4.66 10.65 1.92
C GLN A 48 3.26 10.42 1.35
N GLN A 49 3.05 10.74 0.07
CA GLN A 49 1.79 10.48 -0.61
C GLN A 49 1.48 8.99 -0.71
N ALA A 50 2.47 8.14 -0.97
CA ALA A 50 2.27 6.69 -1.01
C ALA A 50 1.85 6.13 0.35
N VAL A 51 2.50 6.57 1.43
CA VAL A 51 2.11 6.17 2.80
C VAL A 51 0.69 6.62 3.13
N GLN A 52 0.34 7.87 2.79
CA GLN A 52 -1.00 8.40 3.00
C GLN A 52 -2.06 7.66 2.17
N ALA A 53 -1.74 7.32 0.91
CA ALA A 53 -2.61 6.55 0.03
C ALA A 53 -2.85 5.12 0.53
N LEU A 54 -1.90 4.57 1.29
CA LEU A 54 -1.98 3.25 1.93
C LEU A 54 -2.58 3.30 3.34
N GLY A 55 -3.15 4.44 3.75
CA GLY A 55 -3.84 4.60 5.04
C GLY A 55 -2.92 4.87 6.23
N GLY A 56 -1.65 5.22 5.98
CA GLY A 56 -0.68 5.58 7.01
C GLY A 56 -0.61 7.08 7.28
N THR A 57 -0.22 7.44 8.50
CA THR A 57 0.01 8.84 8.90
C THR A 57 1.50 9.16 8.85
N VAL A 58 1.87 10.31 8.31
CA VAL A 58 3.27 10.73 8.25
C VAL A 58 3.61 11.65 9.42
N ALA A 59 4.63 11.29 10.20
CA ALA A 59 5.18 12.12 11.26
C ALA A 59 6.47 12.84 10.82
N LYS A 60 6.62 14.10 11.25
CA LYS A 60 7.82 14.92 11.01
C LYS A 60 8.90 14.72 12.07
N SER A 61 8.51 14.23 13.25
CA SER A 61 9.38 14.01 14.41
C SER A 61 9.34 12.56 14.86
N ILE A 62 10.48 12.04 15.32
CA ILE A 62 10.59 10.69 15.86
C ILE A 62 10.19 10.77 17.33
N THR A 63 9.01 10.23 17.64
CA THR A 63 8.39 10.21 18.98
C THR A 63 7.97 8.78 19.27
N LYS A 64 7.76 8.42 20.54
CA LYS A 64 7.22 7.10 20.94
C LYS A 64 5.87 6.70 20.29
N LYS A 65 5.14 7.67 19.71
CA LYS A 65 3.89 7.44 18.95
C LYS A 65 4.13 6.96 17.52
N VAL A 66 5.36 7.07 17.02
CA VAL A 66 5.74 6.63 15.67
C VAL A 66 5.98 5.13 15.71
N ASN A 67 5.33 4.40 14.82
CA ASN A 67 5.45 2.94 14.75
C ASN A 67 6.60 2.51 13.84
N LEU A 68 6.90 3.32 12.82
CA LEU A 68 7.86 2.96 11.79
C LEU A 68 8.72 4.16 11.38
N VAL A 69 10.01 3.93 11.20
CA VAL A 69 10.95 4.91 10.65
C VAL A 69 11.53 4.39 9.35
N ILE A 70 11.33 5.12 8.25
CA ILE A 70 12.01 4.86 6.99
C ILE A 70 13.34 5.61 6.98
N ALA A 71 14.44 4.88 6.90
CA ALA A 71 15.80 5.38 6.84
C ALA A 71 16.30 5.40 5.39
N GLY A 72 16.56 6.61 4.88
CA GLY A 72 17.27 6.85 3.63
C GLY A 72 18.77 7.03 3.83
N GLU A 73 19.44 7.49 2.78
CA GLU A 73 20.85 7.83 2.80
C GLU A 73 21.10 8.96 3.81
N ASP A 74 22.15 8.82 4.62
CA ASP A 74 22.55 9.78 5.67
C ASP A 74 21.54 9.96 6.84
N ALA A 75 20.94 8.86 7.32
CA ALA A 75 20.02 8.88 8.47
C ALA A 75 20.69 9.18 9.83
N GLY A 76 22.02 9.07 9.91
CA GLY A 76 22.94 9.38 11.02
C GLY A 76 22.29 9.55 12.41
N SER A 77 22.14 10.79 12.86
CA SER A 77 21.75 11.12 14.25
C SER A 77 20.26 10.91 14.58
N LYS A 78 19.41 10.64 13.59
CA LYS A 78 17.97 10.39 13.80
C LYS A 78 17.66 8.90 13.83
N LEU A 79 18.50 8.08 13.19
CA LEU A 79 18.43 6.63 13.25
C LEU A 79 18.71 6.11 14.66
N ASP A 80 19.70 6.70 15.32
CA ASP A 80 20.09 6.35 16.69
C ASP A 80 18.94 6.57 17.69
N LYS A 81 18.24 7.71 17.58
CA LYS A 81 17.03 8.00 18.37
C LYS A 81 15.91 6.99 18.13
N ALA A 82 15.75 6.50 16.90
CA ALA A 82 14.74 5.49 16.60
C ALA A 82 15.10 4.13 17.23
N ARG A 83 16.40 3.78 17.24
CA ARG A 83 16.91 2.57 17.91
C ARG A 83 16.73 2.63 19.42
N ASP A 84 17.09 3.76 20.05
CA ASP A 84 16.93 3.99 21.49
C ASP A 84 15.47 3.86 21.94
N LEU A 85 14.54 4.39 21.13
CA LEU A 85 13.11 4.29 21.40
C LEU A 85 12.50 2.91 21.06
N GLY A 86 13.27 1.98 20.48
CA GLY A 86 12.79 0.66 20.07
C GLY A 86 11.78 0.68 18.93
N ILE A 87 11.83 1.69 18.06
CA ILE A 87 10.90 1.83 16.93
C ILE A 87 11.40 0.99 15.75
N GLU A 88 10.49 0.37 15.00
CA GLU A 88 10.85 -0.42 13.81
C GLU A 88 11.48 0.49 12.74
N ILE A 89 12.63 0.08 12.18
CA ILE A 89 13.37 0.85 11.17
C ILE A 89 13.39 0.05 9.87
N TRP A 90 12.94 0.66 8.77
CA TRP A 90 13.01 0.11 7.43
C TRP A 90 13.92 0.96 6.56
N ASP A 91 14.74 0.30 5.76
CA ASP A 91 15.49 0.90 4.67
C ASP A 91 14.61 1.10 3.41
N GLU A 92 15.15 1.84 2.44
CA GLU A 92 14.47 2.11 1.17
C GLU A 92 14.18 0.80 0.39
N GLN A 93 15.06 -0.20 0.48
CA GLN A 93 14.88 -1.48 -0.21
C GLN A 93 13.68 -2.26 0.33
N ARG A 94 13.37 -2.11 1.62
CA ARG A 94 12.16 -2.67 2.24
C ARG A 94 10.92 -1.81 2.01
N PHE A 95 11.07 -0.49 1.90
CA PHE A 95 9.97 0.44 1.65
C PHE A 95 9.42 0.37 0.22
N LEU A 96 10.28 0.35 -0.80
CA LEU A 96 9.89 0.30 -2.21
C LEU A 96 8.91 -0.83 -2.58
N PRO A 97 9.16 -2.11 -2.22
CA PRO A 97 8.22 -3.17 -2.49
C PRO A 97 6.91 -2.98 -1.71
N SER A 98 6.94 -2.45 -0.49
CA SER A 98 5.71 -2.26 0.29
C SER A 98 4.73 -1.25 -0.32
N ILE A 99 5.23 -0.27 -1.09
CA ILE A 99 4.39 0.69 -1.81
C ILE A 99 3.99 0.21 -3.21
N PHE A 100 4.82 -0.65 -3.84
CA PHE A 100 4.63 -1.11 -5.21
C PHE A 100 3.86 -2.44 -5.30
N LEU A 101 3.98 -3.29 -4.28
CA LEU A 101 3.31 -4.58 -4.19
C LEU A 101 1.85 -4.39 -3.79
N SER A 102 1.06 -3.83 -4.71
CA SER A 102 -0.40 -3.94 -4.65
C SER A 102 -0.80 -5.42 -4.71
N PRO A 103 -1.77 -5.87 -3.90
CA PRO A 103 -2.25 -7.27 -3.89
C PRO A 103 -2.84 -7.75 -5.23
N ALA A 104 -2.99 -6.86 -6.21
CA ALA A 104 -3.49 -7.18 -7.54
C ALA A 104 -2.64 -8.23 -8.30
N LEU A 105 -1.31 -8.29 -8.08
CA LEU A 105 -0.44 -9.24 -8.78
C LEU A 105 -0.46 -10.66 -8.19
N LEU A 106 -0.95 -10.84 -6.96
CA LEU A 106 -1.16 -12.16 -6.38
C LEU A 106 -2.53 -12.75 -6.75
N TYR A 107 -3.49 -11.93 -7.18
CA TYR A 107 -4.83 -12.37 -7.56
C TYR A 107 -4.90 -12.97 -8.98
N TRP A 108 -3.99 -12.63 -9.89
CA TRP A 108 -4.04 -13.18 -11.26
C TRP A 108 -3.48 -14.60 -11.40
N ARG A 109 -2.62 -15.06 -10.47
CA ARG A 109 -2.07 -16.43 -10.53
C ARG A 109 -3.04 -17.51 -10.08
N SER A 110 -4.19 -17.18 -9.48
CA SER A 110 -5.19 -18.18 -9.06
C SER A 110 -6.28 -18.45 -10.10
N THR A 111 -6.48 -17.60 -11.11
CA THR A 111 -7.55 -17.78 -12.12
C THR A 111 -7.12 -18.51 -13.38
N LEU A 112 -5.82 -18.79 -13.56
CA LEU A 112 -5.31 -19.56 -14.70
C LEU A 112 -5.22 -21.09 -14.48
N ARG A 113 -5.79 -21.63 -13.40
CA ARG A 113 -5.70 -23.07 -13.10
C ARG A 113 -7.00 -23.87 -13.31
N THR A 114 -8.13 -23.25 -13.64
CA THR A 114 -9.40 -24.00 -13.84
C THR A 114 -9.86 -24.11 -15.29
N LYS A 115 -9.12 -23.56 -16.26
CA LYS A 115 -9.30 -23.84 -17.70
C LYS A 115 -8.46 -25.05 -18.16
N CYS A 116 -8.46 -26.13 -17.39
CA CYS A 116 -8.00 -27.44 -17.83
C CYS A 116 -8.92 -28.50 -17.22
N CYS A 117 -10.08 -28.74 -17.84
CA CYS A 117 -10.85 -29.98 -17.80
C CYS A 117 -12.11 -29.78 -18.64
N HIS A 118 -11.90 -29.76 -19.96
CA HIS A 118 -12.93 -30.07 -20.95
C HIS A 118 -12.44 -31.36 -21.61
N ASN A 119 -13.03 -32.49 -21.24
CA ASN A 119 -13.46 -33.60 -22.09
C ASN A 119 -14.02 -34.72 -21.20
#